data_AF-A0A8J8KEW9-F1
#
_entry.id   AF-A0A8J8KEW9-F1
#
_cell.length_a   1.000
_cell.length_b   1.000
_cell.length_c   1.000
_cell.angle_alpha   90.00
_cell.angle_beta   90.00
_cell.angle_gamma   90.00
#
_symmetry.space_group_name_H-M   'P 1'
#
loop_
_entity.id
_entity.type
_entity.pdbx_description
1 polymer ?
#
loop_
_entity_poly.entity_id
_entity_poly.type
_entity_poly.pdbx_seq_one_letter_code
_entity_poly.pdbx_strand_id
1 'polypeptide(L)'
;MRKRTLLIAGVAAWALLLVGLAVYSYHRDPATVPGQTTVAQAKATMDQVTGELTTVSSSVKISEYAESPCDISNARSGRSVKRELTFTTAPGDEATLLRSIAAGLPTAYHATTTESDTTVTMYADAGNFVAVRGRKGADPGSVVVSLLSGCREGQ
;
A
#
# COMPACT_ATOMS: atom_id res chain seq x y z
N MET A 1 -33.93 -26.52 -37.95
CA MET A 1 -33.75 -25.08 -37.59
C MET A 1 -33.96 -24.82 -36.09
N ARG A 2 -35.05 -25.28 -35.47
CA ARG A 2 -35.40 -25.03 -34.04
C ARG A 2 -34.30 -25.37 -33.01
N LYS A 3 -33.57 -26.49 -33.19
CA LYS A 3 -32.43 -26.87 -32.32
C LYS A 3 -31.26 -25.89 -32.39
N ARG A 4 -31.00 -25.31 -33.58
CA ARG A 4 -29.92 -24.34 -33.80
C ARG A 4 -30.24 -23.01 -33.14
N THR A 5 -31.49 -22.56 -33.22
CA THR A 5 -31.95 -21.32 -32.56
C THR A 5 -31.90 -21.42 -31.03
N LEU A 6 -32.27 -22.58 -30.45
CA LEU A 6 -32.17 -22.82 -29.01
C LEU A 6 -30.71 -22.83 -28.53
N LEU A 7 -29.80 -23.44 -29.29
CA LEU A 7 -28.37 -23.40 -28.99
C LEU A 7 -27.83 -21.97 -29.03
N ILE A 8 -28.17 -21.20 -30.07
CA ILE A 8 -27.74 -19.79 -30.18
C ILE A 8 -28.28 -18.98 -29.00
N ALA A 9 -29.55 -19.14 -28.63
CA ALA A 9 -30.14 -18.45 -27.50
C ALA A 9 -29.45 -18.82 -26.17
N GLY A 10 -29.13 -20.11 -25.98
CA GLY A 10 -28.39 -20.58 -24.80
C GLY A 10 -26.98 -19.98 -24.73
N VAL A 11 -26.24 -19.97 -25.84
CA VAL A 11 -24.91 -19.36 -25.91
C VAL A 11 -24.96 -17.86 -25.70
N ALA A 12 -25.94 -17.16 -26.27
CA ALA A 12 -26.12 -15.73 -26.09
C ALA A 12 -26.45 -15.37 -24.63
N ALA A 13 -27.38 -16.12 -24.00
CA ALA A 13 -27.71 -15.95 -22.58
C ALA A 13 -26.49 -16.21 -21.69
N TRP A 14 -25.71 -17.25 -21.99
CA TRP A 14 -24.47 -17.55 -21.27
C TRP A 14 -23.41 -16.47 -21.44
N ALA A 15 -23.21 -15.96 -22.66
CA ALA A 15 -22.28 -14.86 -22.92
C ALA A 15 -22.68 -13.59 -22.16
N LEU A 16 -23.97 -13.24 -22.17
CA LEU A 16 -24.48 -12.09 -21.41
C LEU A 16 -24.30 -12.27 -19.90
N LEU A 17 -24.53 -13.49 -19.37
CA LEU A 17 -24.30 -13.80 -17.97
C LEU A 17 -22.81 -13.62 -17.59
N LEU A 18 -21.90 -14.14 -18.41
CA LEU A 18 -20.45 -14.00 -18.18
C LEU A 18 -20.01 -12.54 -18.24
N VAL A 19 -20.50 -11.77 -19.21
CA VAL A 19 -20.21 -10.33 -19.30
C VAL A 19 -20.75 -9.59 -18.09
N GLY A 20 -21.97 -9.89 -17.66
CA GLY A 20 -22.57 -9.29 -16.46
C GLY A 20 -21.76 -9.57 -15.20
N LEU A 21 -21.34 -10.83 -15.00
CA LEU A 21 -20.49 -11.22 -13.87
C LEU A 21 -19.10 -10.55 -13.93
N ALA A 22 -18.49 -10.46 -15.12
CA ALA A 22 -17.20 -9.81 -15.29
C ALA A 22 -17.25 -8.32 -14.96
N VAL A 23 -18.30 -7.61 -15.41
CA VAL A 23 -18.50 -6.19 -15.10
C VAL A 23 -18.78 -5.99 -13.62
N TYR A 24 -19.58 -6.86 -13.00
CA TYR A 24 -19.84 -6.81 -11.57
C TYR A 24 -18.56 -6.98 -10.75
N SER A 25 -17.77 -8.02 -11.07
CA SER A 25 -16.48 -8.31 -10.43
C SER A 25 -15.52 -7.13 -10.58
N TYR A 26 -15.33 -6.60 -11.79
CA TYR A 26 -14.45 -5.46 -12.05
C TYR A 26 -14.76 -4.22 -11.18
N HIS A 27 -16.04 -3.99 -10.85
CA HIS A 27 -16.46 -2.83 -10.07
C HIS A 27 -16.55 -3.06 -8.56
N ARG A 28 -16.57 -4.31 -8.09
CA ARG A 28 -16.84 -4.63 -6.67
C ARG A 28 -15.69 -5.39 -6.01
N ASP A 29 -14.91 -6.13 -6.77
CA ASP A 29 -13.81 -6.89 -6.19
C ASP A 29 -12.60 -5.98 -5.96
N PRO A 30 -11.97 -6.04 -4.78
CA PRO A 30 -10.77 -5.28 -4.51
C PRO A 30 -9.63 -5.74 -5.42
N ALA A 31 -8.72 -4.82 -5.73
CA ALA A 31 -7.50 -5.17 -6.46
C ALA A 31 -6.74 -6.28 -5.72
N THR A 32 -6.27 -7.28 -6.47
CA THR A 32 -5.52 -8.43 -5.93
C THR A 32 -4.01 -8.24 -6.05
N VAL A 33 -3.58 -7.28 -6.87
CA VAL A 33 -2.18 -6.89 -7.03
C VAL A 33 -2.02 -5.36 -7.13
N PRO A 34 -0.88 -4.79 -6.72
CA PRO A 34 -0.64 -3.34 -6.80
C PRO A 34 -0.80 -2.78 -8.22
N GLY A 35 -0.41 -3.57 -9.23
CA GLY A 35 -0.52 -3.21 -10.64
C GLY A 35 -1.95 -3.10 -11.20
N GLN A 36 -2.99 -3.36 -10.40
CA GLN A 36 -4.39 -3.09 -10.74
C GLN A 36 -4.87 -1.73 -10.18
N THR A 37 -3.95 -0.96 -9.60
CA THR A 37 -4.23 0.36 -9.01
C THR A 37 -3.26 1.40 -9.56
N THR A 38 -3.56 2.68 -9.34
CA THR A 38 -2.78 3.78 -9.89
C THR A 38 -1.84 4.40 -8.86
N VAL A 39 -0.81 5.10 -9.35
CA VAL A 39 0.07 5.93 -8.51
C VAL A 39 -0.73 6.95 -7.69
N ALA A 40 -1.73 7.59 -8.28
CA ALA A 40 -2.56 8.58 -7.60
C ALA A 40 -3.34 7.97 -6.41
N GLN A 41 -3.91 6.78 -6.59
CA GLN A 41 -4.59 6.06 -5.50
C GLN A 41 -3.61 5.72 -4.37
N ALA A 42 -2.39 5.31 -4.70
CA ALA A 42 -1.36 5.04 -3.70
C ALA A 42 -1.00 6.29 -2.89
N LYS A 43 -0.79 7.42 -3.58
CA LYS A 43 -0.48 8.70 -2.94
C LYS A 43 -1.57 9.15 -1.99
N ALA A 44 -2.84 9.03 -2.39
CA ALA A 44 -3.98 9.35 -1.53
C ALA A 44 -3.99 8.50 -0.24
N THR A 45 -3.74 7.19 -0.34
CA THR A 45 -3.57 6.33 0.84
C THR A 45 -2.35 6.75 1.67
N MET A 46 -1.22 7.06 1.04
CA MET A 46 -0.02 7.54 1.75
C MET A 46 -0.24 8.88 2.47
N ASP A 47 -1.03 9.79 1.91
CA ASP A 47 -1.38 11.06 2.55
C ASP A 47 -2.24 10.83 3.79
N GLN A 48 -3.20 9.90 3.74
CA GLN A 48 -3.97 9.48 4.90
C GLN A 48 -3.06 8.92 6.01
N VAL A 49 -2.20 7.96 5.66
CA VAL A 49 -1.24 7.36 6.61
C VAL A 49 -0.31 8.41 7.19
N THR A 50 0.14 9.37 6.37
CA THR A 50 0.97 10.49 6.82
C THR A 50 0.24 11.33 7.87
N GLY A 51 -1.04 11.66 7.63
CA GLY A 51 -1.88 12.36 8.59
C GLY A 51 -2.00 11.60 9.92
N GLU A 52 -2.31 10.31 9.87
CA GLU A 52 -2.42 9.46 11.06
C GLU A 52 -1.09 9.38 11.83
N LEU A 53 0.03 9.19 11.13
CA LEU A 53 1.36 9.14 11.73
C LEU A 53 1.76 10.46 12.41
N THR A 54 1.35 11.60 11.85
CA THR A 54 1.64 12.92 12.46
C THR A 54 0.86 13.17 13.76
N THR A 55 -0.19 12.38 14.04
CA THR A 55 -0.89 12.45 15.34
C THR A 55 -0.10 11.83 16.47
N VAL A 56 0.83 10.90 16.16
CA VAL A 56 1.67 10.22 17.16
C VAL A 56 2.79 11.13 17.68
N SER A 57 3.33 12.01 16.82
CA SER A 57 4.39 12.95 17.20
C SER A 57 4.40 14.16 16.27
N SER A 58 4.51 15.35 16.86
CA SER A 58 4.64 16.63 16.15
C SER A 58 6.07 16.89 15.62
N SER A 59 7.07 16.16 16.12
CA SER A 59 8.47 16.27 15.69
C SER A 59 8.77 15.30 14.54
N VAL A 60 8.13 15.55 13.39
CA VAL A 60 8.26 14.74 12.18
C VAL A 60 8.69 15.57 10.98
N LYS A 61 9.74 15.12 10.29
CA LYS A 61 10.15 15.64 8.99
C LYS A 61 9.58 14.74 7.90
N ILE A 62 8.78 15.31 7.00
CA ILE A 62 8.14 14.57 5.91
C ILE A 62 8.89 14.86 4.62
N SER A 63 9.28 13.83 3.88
CA SER A 63 9.90 13.98 2.56
C SER A 63 8.84 14.24 1.49
N GLU A 64 9.30 14.79 0.37
CA GLU A 64 8.58 14.74 -0.89
C GLU A 64 8.40 13.29 -1.36
N TYR A 65 7.45 13.08 -2.28
CA TYR A 65 7.29 11.81 -2.96
C TYR A 65 8.48 11.56 -3.90
N ALA A 66 9.13 10.42 -3.71
CA ALA A 66 10.13 9.88 -4.62
C ALA A 66 9.48 8.83 -5.52
N GLU A 67 9.54 9.03 -6.83
CA GLU A 67 8.98 8.10 -7.80
C GLU A 67 10.09 7.45 -8.62
N SER A 68 10.04 6.12 -8.73
CA SER A 68 11.02 5.32 -9.47
C SER A 68 10.33 4.46 -10.53
N PRO A 69 10.92 4.31 -11.73
CA PRO A 69 10.41 3.38 -12.73
C PRO A 69 10.48 1.94 -12.20
N CYS A 70 9.54 1.10 -12.63
CA CYS A 70 9.50 -0.32 -12.32
C CYS A 70 8.74 -1.06 -13.42
N ASP A 71 8.89 -2.38 -13.47
CA ASP A 71 8.17 -3.23 -14.42
C ASP A 71 7.08 -4.00 -13.69
N ILE A 72 5.83 -3.83 -14.14
CA ILE A 72 4.71 -4.64 -13.64
C ILE A 72 4.75 -6.03 -14.30
N SER A 73 5.14 -6.06 -15.58
CA SER A 73 5.44 -7.28 -16.32
C SER A 73 6.41 -6.96 -17.46
N ASN A 74 6.93 -7.99 -18.14
CA ASN A 74 7.82 -7.82 -19.30
C ASN A 74 7.24 -6.94 -20.43
N ALA A 75 5.91 -6.79 -20.49
CA ALA A 75 5.23 -5.99 -21.50
C ALA A 75 4.64 -4.68 -20.95
N ARG A 76 4.73 -4.43 -19.64
CA ARG A 76 4.04 -3.32 -18.98
C ARG A 76 4.93 -2.67 -17.95
N SER A 77 5.40 -1.47 -18.27
CA SER A 77 6.10 -0.60 -17.33
C SER A 77 5.13 0.05 -16.35
N GLY A 78 5.69 0.55 -15.26
CA GLY A 78 4.97 1.22 -14.19
C GLY A 78 5.87 2.16 -13.41
N ARG A 79 5.31 2.71 -12.34
CA ARG A 79 6.03 3.55 -11.38
C ARG A 79 5.74 3.07 -9.97
N SER A 80 6.76 3.14 -9.13
CA SER A 80 6.64 2.95 -7.69
C SER A 80 6.87 4.29 -7.01
N VAL A 81 6.15 4.51 -5.92
CA VAL A 81 6.22 5.74 -5.13
C VAL A 81 6.65 5.38 -3.73
N LYS A 82 7.52 6.23 -3.20
CA LYS A 82 8.01 6.17 -1.83
C LYS A 82 7.87 7.54 -1.18
N ARG A 83 7.54 7.55 0.10
CA ARG A 83 7.61 8.73 0.96
C ARG A 83 8.25 8.34 2.29
N GLU A 84 9.11 9.18 2.84
CA GLU A 84 9.74 8.94 4.13
C GLU A 84 9.31 9.99 5.14
N LEU A 85 9.03 9.53 6.36
CA LEU A 85 8.79 10.35 7.53
C LEU A 85 9.92 10.05 8.52
N THR A 86 10.62 11.08 8.96
CA THR A 86 11.68 10.97 9.96
C THR A 86 11.21 11.59 11.25
N PHE A 87 11.11 10.76 12.29
CA PHE A 87 10.76 11.17 13.64
C PHE A 87 12.02 11.33 14.47
N THR A 88 12.00 12.29 15.38
CA THR A 88 13.11 12.53 16.31
C THR A 88 12.67 12.21 17.74
N THR A 89 13.54 11.52 18.47
CA THR A 89 13.43 11.20 19.89
C THR A 89 14.79 11.35 20.57
N ALA A 90 14.84 11.18 21.89
CA ALA A 90 16.11 11.11 22.60
C ALA A 90 16.93 9.89 22.14
N PRO A 91 18.28 10.00 22.02
CA PRO A 91 19.12 8.86 21.68
C PRO A 91 18.92 7.69 22.65
N GLY A 92 18.69 6.49 22.11
CA GLY A 92 18.38 5.28 22.89
C GLY A 92 16.89 4.93 22.98
N ASP A 93 15.99 5.90 22.73
CA ASP A 93 14.54 5.68 22.77
C ASP A 93 13.93 5.27 21.43
N GLU A 94 14.74 5.00 20.40
CA GLU A 94 14.24 4.76 19.04
C GLU A 94 13.35 3.52 18.96
N ALA A 95 13.71 2.46 19.70
CA ALA A 95 12.90 1.26 19.79
C ALA A 95 11.54 1.52 20.49
N THR A 96 11.55 2.30 21.56
CA THR A 96 10.34 2.68 22.30
C THR A 96 9.41 3.52 21.44
N LEU A 97 9.96 4.53 20.75
CA LEU A 97 9.20 5.34 19.80
C LEU A 97 8.61 4.48 18.68
N LEU A 98 9.39 3.55 18.12
CA LEU A 98 8.91 2.69 17.04
C LEU A 98 7.75 1.80 17.47
N ARG A 99 7.78 1.24 18.69
CA ARG A 99 6.65 0.50 19.27
C ARG A 99 5.44 1.41 19.51
N SER A 100 5.65 2.64 19.97
CA SER A 100 4.58 3.63 20.15
C SER A 100 3.92 3.99 18.82
N ILE A 101 4.70 4.14 17.75
CA ILE A 101 4.17 4.38 16.40
C ILE A 101 3.34 3.18 15.95
N ALA A 102 3.85 1.95 16.11
CA ALA A 102 3.12 0.74 15.75
C ALA A 102 1.80 0.62 16.51
N ALA A 103 1.79 0.93 17.81
CA ALA A 103 0.61 0.87 18.67
C ALA A 103 -0.40 2.01 18.39
N GLY A 104 0.07 3.15 17.86
CA GLY A 104 -0.78 4.30 17.52
C GLY A 104 -1.43 4.22 16.14
N LEU A 105 -0.97 3.31 15.27
CA LEU A 105 -1.57 3.11 13.95
C LEU A 105 -2.97 2.46 14.07
N PRO A 106 -3.88 2.72 13.12
CA PRO A 106 -5.17 2.05 13.09
C PRO A 106 -5.05 0.54 13.16
N THR A 107 -5.93 -0.10 13.93
CA THR A 107 -5.93 -1.57 14.09
C THR A 107 -6.11 -2.31 12.76
N ALA A 108 -6.82 -1.71 11.81
CA ALA A 108 -7.00 -2.22 10.46
C ALA A 108 -5.69 -2.37 9.67
N TYR A 109 -4.62 -1.68 10.08
CA TYR A 109 -3.33 -1.77 9.40
C TYR A 109 -2.49 -2.97 9.86
N HIS A 110 -2.93 -3.66 10.90
CA HIS A 110 -2.26 -4.84 11.46
C HIS A 110 -0.76 -4.60 11.69
N ALA A 111 -0.43 -3.45 12.28
CA ALA A 111 0.95 -3.09 12.56
C ALA A 111 1.61 -4.11 13.49
N THR A 112 2.82 -4.52 13.13
CA THR A 112 3.63 -5.48 13.87
C THR A 112 5.05 -4.94 14.01
N THR A 113 5.69 -5.26 15.13
CA THR A 113 7.11 -4.98 15.35
C THR A 113 7.88 -6.29 15.43
N THR A 114 9.01 -6.35 14.74
CA THR A 114 9.94 -7.47 14.79
C THR A 114 11.22 -7.00 15.47
N GLU A 115 11.61 -7.72 16.52
CA GLU A 115 12.86 -7.49 17.26
C GLU A 115 13.87 -8.57 16.88
N SER A 116 15.06 -8.17 16.47
CA SER A 116 16.18 -9.07 16.17
C SER A 116 17.47 -8.47 16.68
N ASP A 117 18.11 -9.15 17.63
CA ASP A 117 19.32 -8.75 18.35
C ASP A 117 19.27 -7.31 18.88
N THR A 118 19.71 -6.35 18.06
CA THR A 118 19.81 -4.91 18.39
C THR A 118 18.91 -4.02 17.51
N THR A 119 18.13 -4.62 16.60
CA THR A 119 17.31 -3.91 15.64
C THR A 119 15.83 -4.17 15.89
N VAL A 120 15.08 -3.09 16.08
CA VAL A 120 13.61 -3.13 16.07
C VAL A 120 13.16 -2.57 14.72
N THR A 121 12.31 -3.34 14.04
CA THR A 121 11.65 -2.93 12.80
C THR A 121 10.14 -2.99 12.97
N MET A 122 9.42 -2.22 12.18
CA MET A 122 7.96 -2.20 12.16
C MET A 122 7.47 -2.43 10.73
N TYR A 123 6.39 -3.18 10.60
CA TYR A 123 5.65 -3.36 9.37
C TYR A 123 4.15 -3.18 9.62
N ALA A 124 3.48 -2.45 8.74
CA ALA A 124 2.02 -2.40 8.66
C ALA A 124 1.56 -2.35 7.20
N ASP A 125 0.34 -2.78 6.94
CA ASP A 125 -0.31 -2.69 5.63
C ASP A 125 -1.47 -1.69 5.73
N ALA A 126 -1.32 -0.52 5.12
CA ALA A 126 -2.34 0.52 5.15
C ALA A 126 -3.52 0.24 4.20
N GLY A 127 -3.56 -0.94 3.59
CA GLY A 127 -4.45 -1.27 2.50
C GLY A 127 -3.99 -0.65 1.19
N ASN A 128 -4.71 -0.97 0.12
CA ASN A 128 -4.38 -0.53 -1.23
C ASN A 128 -2.90 -0.82 -1.59
N PHE A 129 -2.29 -1.88 -1.05
CA PHE A 129 -0.89 -2.24 -1.24
C PHE A 129 0.12 -1.15 -0.82
N VAL A 130 -0.21 -0.33 0.18
CA VAL A 130 0.73 0.64 0.75
C VAL A 130 1.35 0.05 2.00
N ALA A 131 2.63 -0.34 1.90
CA ALA A 131 3.38 -0.83 3.03
C ALA A 131 3.95 0.33 3.85
N VAL A 132 3.79 0.25 5.17
CA VAL A 132 4.39 1.15 6.15
C VAL A 132 5.52 0.41 6.84
N ARG A 133 6.75 0.87 6.67
CA ARG A 133 7.95 0.22 7.25
C ARG A 133 8.68 1.18 8.14
N GLY A 134 8.86 0.84 9.40
CA GLY A 134 9.62 1.65 10.35
C GLY A 134 10.93 0.98 10.75
N ARG A 135 11.97 1.79 10.95
CA ARG A 135 13.29 1.35 11.41
C ARG A 135 14.02 2.49 12.11
N LYS A 136 15.08 2.17 12.85
CA LYS A 136 16.03 3.18 13.33
C LYS A 136 16.70 3.91 12.16
N GLY A 137 16.83 5.22 12.28
CA GLY A 137 17.52 6.09 11.33
C GLY A 137 19.04 5.97 11.43
N ALA A 138 19.75 6.64 10.53
CA ALA A 138 21.21 6.67 10.54
C ALA A 138 21.77 7.49 11.73
N ASP A 139 21.09 8.59 12.06
CA ASP A 139 21.48 9.47 13.16
C ASP A 139 20.92 8.96 14.51
N PRO A 140 21.65 9.12 15.63
CA PRO A 140 21.12 8.83 16.96
C PRO A 140 19.84 9.62 17.25
N GLY A 141 18.84 8.97 17.85
CA GLY A 141 17.54 9.56 18.13
C GLY A 141 16.61 9.67 16.91
N SER A 142 17.01 9.14 15.74
CA SER A 142 16.20 9.18 14.52
C SER A 142 15.45 7.86 14.31
N VAL A 143 14.17 7.95 13.92
CA VAL A 143 13.35 6.82 13.45
C VAL A 143 12.81 7.18 12.08
N VAL A 144 13.00 6.31 11.10
CA VAL A 144 12.53 6.50 9.73
C VAL A 144 11.38 5.55 9.45
N VAL A 145 10.25 6.11 9.05
CA VAL A 145 9.08 5.38 8.55
C VAL A 145 8.96 5.63 7.05
N SER A 146 9.07 4.56 6.26
CA SER A 146 8.91 4.56 4.81
C SER A 146 7.53 4.07 4.42
N LEU A 147 6.84 4.84 3.60
CA LEU A 147 5.63 4.44 2.89
C LEU A 147 6.01 3.98 1.49
N LEU A 148 5.57 2.79 1.09
CA LEU A 148 5.96 2.14 -0.17
C LEU A 148 4.71 1.66 -0.93
N SER A 149 4.55 2.07 -2.18
CA SER A 149 3.33 1.76 -2.95
C SER A 149 3.38 0.42 -3.68
N GLY A 150 4.55 -0.20 -3.81
CA GLY A 150 4.79 -1.21 -4.85
C GLY A 150 4.74 -0.64 -6.27
N CYS A 151 4.88 -1.49 -7.29
CA CYS A 151 4.84 -1.08 -8.69
C CYS A 151 3.40 -0.92 -9.20
N ARG A 152 3.08 0.23 -9.79
CA ARG A 152 1.72 0.60 -10.24
C ARG A 152 1.72 1.13 -11.66
N GLU A 153 0.55 1.15 -12.28
CA GLU A 153 0.42 1.78 -13.60
C GLU A 153 0.72 3.28 -13.47
N GLY A 154 1.64 3.76 -14.32
CA GLY A 154 1.93 5.18 -14.45
C GLY A 154 0.76 5.85 -15.19
N GLN A 155 0.19 6.90 -14.59
CA GLN A 155 -0.75 7.78 -15.28
C GLN A 155 0.00 8.87 -16.04
#